data_AF-A0A6G1PTD0-F1
#
_entry.id   AF-A0A6G1PTD0-F1
#
_cell.length_a   1.000
_cell.length_b   1.000
_cell.length_c   1.000
_cell.angle_alpha   90.00
_cell.angle_beta   90.00
_cell.angle_gamma   90.00
#
_symmetry.space_group_name_H-M   'P 1'
#
loop_
_entity.id
_entity.type
_entity.pdbx_description
1 polymer ?
#
loop_
_entity_poly.entity_id
_entity_poly.type
_entity_poly.pdbx_seq_one_letter_code
_entity_poly.pdbx_strand_id
1 'polypeptide(L)'
;MSQTVSTEQMEEIREAFSKVDIDCNGYICASELSNLFREVGCPLPGYQIRELLQKLDRDKDSRISLDEFTAIFQELKDDRMAQGFKKALNKKEGIVAIGGTSEISSEGTQHSISEQERFAFANYINTTLKNDPDLKHVLPINPSTEALFKAVADGILLCKLINHSVPDTIDERTINKKKLTAFTTQENLNLALNSASAIGCQVVNIGAQDLKEGKPHLVLGLLWQIIKIGLFAIIELSRNEAIAALLEEGETLEELMKLSPEELLLRWANHHLKKVGMSISNFSGDIKDSRAYFHLLEQIAPDGSKEGVPRVEIDMTALYDKDLTKRAECMLKQADQLGCRQFVTATDVVSGNAKLNMAFVATLFNKHPALTKPENQDWHLESETREERTFRNWMNSLGVNPRVHHIYGDLQDAMVILQLYEKIKVPVDWDHKVNHPPFKGVGGGHLKKVENCNYAVELGKKKAGFSLVGIAGQDLYDGNATLTLALVWQLMRRYTLNVLEDLGHGHVAGDDLIISWVNKTLAEAGKSSSIKSFKDRAINSSIPVLELIDAIQPQSVNFDVVKTGTLSDEDKLNNAKYAISMSRKIGAKVYALPEDLVEVNPKMVMTIFACLMGRGMKKA
;
A
#
# COMPACT_ATOMS: atom_id res chain seq x y z
N MET A 1 51.73 -22.32 -6.05
CA MET A 1 51.40 -22.29 -7.48
C MET A 1 50.30 -21.25 -7.66
N SER A 2 50.59 -20.16 -8.38
CA SER A 2 49.63 -19.08 -8.67
C SER A 2 48.51 -19.65 -9.55
N GLN A 3 47.27 -19.61 -9.07
CA GLN A 3 46.10 -19.84 -9.90
C GLN A 3 45.95 -18.62 -10.82
N THR A 4 46.25 -18.77 -12.09
CA THR A 4 45.93 -17.75 -13.10
C THR A 4 44.42 -17.66 -13.25
N VAL A 5 43.86 -16.51 -12.91
CA VAL A 5 42.45 -16.11 -13.08
C VAL A 5 42.10 -16.21 -14.56
N SER A 6 41.00 -16.87 -14.92
CA SER A 6 40.52 -16.84 -16.31
C SER A 6 40.00 -15.44 -16.65
N THR A 7 40.08 -15.06 -17.92
CA THR A 7 39.66 -13.73 -18.40
C THR A 7 38.20 -13.43 -18.08
N GLU A 8 37.32 -14.44 -18.18
CA GLU A 8 35.90 -14.36 -17.81
C GLU A 8 35.70 -14.13 -16.30
N GLN A 9 36.46 -14.81 -15.44
CA GLN A 9 36.38 -14.61 -13.98
C GLN A 9 36.87 -13.21 -13.56
N MET A 10 37.87 -12.68 -14.27
CA MET A 10 38.36 -11.32 -14.02
C MET A 10 37.33 -10.26 -14.45
N GLU A 11 36.55 -10.52 -15.50
CA GLU A 11 35.44 -9.67 -15.93
C GLU A 11 34.27 -9.70 -14.93
N GLU A 12 33.87 -10.89 -14.45
CA GLU A 12 32.84 -11.02 -13.40
C GLU A 12 33.22 -10.26 -12.11
N ILE A 13 34.49 -10.35 -11.70
CA ILE A 13 35.00 -9.67 -10.50
C ILE A 13 35.02 -8.16 -10.68
N ARG A 14 35.43 -7.67 -11.86
CA ARG A 14 35.40 -6.23 -12.20
C ARG A 14 33.98 -5.69 -12.23
N GLU A 15 33.05 -6.44 -12.79
CA GLU A 15 31.64 -6.05 -12.83
C GLU A 15 31.03 -6.03 -11.42
N ALA A 16 31.36 -7.02 -10.59
CA ALA A 16 30.97 -7.04 -9.17
C ALA A 16 31.55 -5.87 -8.39
N PHE A 17 32.83 -5.53 -8.59
CA PHE A 17 33.47 -4.40 -7.94
C PHE A 17 32.79 -3.08 -8.31
N SER A 18 32.56 -2.85 -9.61
CA SER A 18 31.84 -1.67 -10.11
C SER A 18 30.39 -1.56 -9.61
N LYS A 19 29.75 -2.67 -9.24
CA LYS A 19 28.39 -2.68 -8.65
C LYS A 19 28.38 -2.25 -7.17
N VAL A 20 29.51 -2.35 -6.48
CA VAL A 20 29.66 -2.04 -5.05
C VAL A 20 30.32 -0.68 -4.83
N ASP A 21 31.23 -0.27 -5.71
CA ASP A 21 31.81 1.09 -5.78
C ASP A 21 30.75 2.06 -6.33
N ILE A 22 29.93 2.62 -5.43
CA ILE A 22 28.72 3.38 -5.78
C ILE A 22 29.11 4.75 -6.35
N ASP A 23 30.19 5.35 -5.85
CA ASP A 23 30.67 6.66 -6.29
C ASP A 23 31.69 6.58 -7.45
N CYS A 24 32.02 5.36 -7.90
CA CYS A 24 32.96 5.08 -9.00
C CYS A 24 34.35 5.67 -8.77
N ASN A 25 34.77 5.79 -7.51
CA ASN A 25 36.06 6.37 -7.16
C ASN A 25 37.23 5.37 -7.32
N GLY A 26 36.92 4.11 -7.64
CA GLY A 26 37.88 3.01 -7.81
C GLY A 26 38.15 2.20 -6.54
N TYR A 27 37.43 2.48 -5.45
CA TYR A 27 37.63 1.88 -4.13
C TYR A 27 36.29 1.63 -3.41
N ILE A 28 36.20 0.56 -2.63
CA ILE A 28 35.01 0.27 -1.82
C ILE A 28 35.25 0.68 -0.36
N CYS A 29 34.34 1.47 0.21
CA CYS A 29 34.39 1.92 1.60
C CYS A 29 33.35 1.22 2.52
N ALA A 30 33.44 1.51 3.83
CA ALA A 30 32.61 0.87 4.86
C ALA A 30 31.10 1.05 4.64
N SER A 31 30.70 2.23 4.19
CA SER A 31 29.30 2.56 3.91
C SER A 31 28.79 1.79 2.69
N GLU A 32 29.59 1.67 1.64
CA GLU A 32 29.22 0.95 0.42
C GLU A 32 29.07 -0.55 0.66
N LEU A 33 30.01 -1.13 1.41
CA LEU A 33 29.93 -2.52 1.82
C LEU A 33 28.74 -2.77 2.77
N SER A 34 28.48 -1.86 3.71
CA SER A 34 27.32 -1.96 4.61
C SER A 34 25.99 -1.85 3.87
N ASN A 35 25.90 -0.97 2.87
CA ASN A 35 24.72 -0.79 2.03
C ASN A 35 24.42 -2.05 1.21
N LEU A 36 25.45 -2.67 0.62
CA LEU A 36 25.30 -3.93 -0.12
C LEU A 36 24.66 -5.04 0.73
N PHE A 37 25.12 -5.24 1.97
CA PHE A 37 24.58 -6.27 2.86
C PHE A 37 23.16 -5.93 3.37
N ARG A 38 22.83 -4.64 3.49
CA ARG A 38 21.50 -4.17 3.87
C ARG A 38 20.47 -4.42 2.76
N GLU A 39 20.78 -4.08 1.51
CA GLU A 39 19.90 -4.25 0.34
C GLU A 39 19.51 -5.73 0.06
N VAL A 40 20.28 -6.65 0.61
CA VAL A 40 20.19 -8.08 0.32
C VAL A 40 19.51 -8.84 1.47
N GLY A 41 19.10 -8.12 2.52
CA GLY A 41 18.36 -8.69 3.65
C GLY A 41 19.25 -9.42 4.66
N CYS A 42 20.56 -9.14 4.66
CA CYS A 42 21.51 -9.63 5.66
C CYS A 42 22.33 -8.47 6.26
N PRO A 43 21.69 -7.51 6.94
CA PRO A 43 22.39 -6.35 7.50
C PRO A 43 23.40 -6.80 8.55
N LEU A 44 24.67 -6.43 8.36
CA LEU A 44 25.73 -6.68 9.33
C LEU A 44 25.90 -5.46 10.25
N PRO A 45 26.09 -5.65 11.57
CA PRO A 45 26.41 -4.56 12.49
C PRO A 45 27.71 -3.85 12.10
N GLY A 46 27.79 -2.54 12.36
CA GLY A 46 28.94 -1.72 11.96
C GLY A 46 30.31 -2.15 12.52
N TYR A 47 30.36 -2.97 13.57
CA TYR A 47 31.63 -3.58 14.03
C TYR A 47 32.06 -4.75 13.13
N GLN A 48 31.13 -5.56 12.63
CA GLN A 48 31.44 -6.67 11.71
C GLN A 48 31.85 -6.16 10.32
N ILE A 49 31.25 -5.06 9.86
CA ILE A 49 31.68 -4.38 8.62
C ILE A 49 33.11 -3.85 8.76
N ARG A 50 33.46 -3.30 9.92
CA ARG A 50 34.84 -2.83 10.19
C ARG A 50 35.84 -3.98 10.30
N GLU A 51 35.47 -5.09 10.92
CA GLU A 51 36.30 -6.31 10.93
C GLU A 51 36.47 -6.89 9.52
N LEU A 52 35.43 -6.87 8.70
CA LEU A 52 35.50 -7.29 7.30
C LEU A 52 36.45 -6.39 6.53
N LEU A 53 36.28 -5.06 6.58
CA LEU A 53 37.20 -4.13 5.93
C LEU A 53 38.64 -4.33 6.39
N GLN A 54 38.88 -4.47 7.69
CA GLN A 54 40.23 -4.67 8.23
C GLN A 54 40.86 -6.00 7.78
N LYS A 55 40.05 -7.01 7.47
CA LYS A 55 40.51 -8.26 6.85
C LYS A 55 40.74 -8.13 5.35
N LEU A 56 39.97 -7.26 4.69
CA LEU A 56 39.99 -7.09 3.24
C LEU A 56 41.08 -6.12 2.76
N ASP A 57 41.38 -5.10 3.56
CA ASP A 57 42.35 -4.02 3.36
C ASP A 57 43.76 -4.50 3.72
N ARG A 58 44.54 -4.92 2.72
CA ARG A 58 45.86 -5.54 2.92
C ARG A 58 46.96 -4.49 3.04
N ASP A 59 46.78 -3.33 2.41
CA ASP A 59 47.75 -2.22 2.47
C ASP A 59 47.47 -1.19 3.60
N LYS A 60 46.33 -1.34 4.29
CA LYS A 60 45.86 -0.55 5.44
C LYS A 60 45.51 0.89 5.11
N ASP A 61 45.09 1.15 3.88
CA ASP A 61 44.68 2.49 3.44
C ASP A 61 43.23 2.86 3.83
N SER A 62 42.54 1.97 4.55
CA SER A 62 41.15 2.05 4.98
C SER A 62 40.12 2.03 3.85
N ARG A 63 40.50 1.51 2.68
CA ARG A 63 39.68 1.34 1.48
C ARG A 63 40.00 -0.01 0.83
N ILE A 64 39.14 -0.50 -0.06
CA ILE A 64 39.37 -1.77 -0.77
C ILE A 64 39.53 -1.49 -2.25
N SER A 65 40.73 -1.74 -2.79
CA SER A 65 41.01 -1.63 -4.22
C SER A 65 40.51 -2.83 -5.01
N LEU A 66 40.40 -2.70 -6.34
CA LEU A 66 39.99 -3.80 -7.23
C LEU A 66 40.90 -5.03 -7.12
N ASP A 67 42.20 -4.82 -6.91
CA ASP A 67 43.18 -5.89 -6.81
C ASP A 67 43.04 -6.65 -5.47
N GLU A 68 42.75 -5.95 -4.37
CA GLU A 68 42.45 -6.54 -3.06
C GLU A 68 41.10 -7.28 -3.07
N PHE A 69 40.10 -6.69 -3.71
CA PHE A 69 38.80 -7.32 -3.93
C PHE A 69 38.92 -8.62 -4.74
N THR A 70 39.76 -8.61 -5.78
CA THR A 70 40.02 -9.76 -6.64
C THR A 70 40.73 -10.90 -5.90
N ALA A 71 41.76 -10.57 -5.11
CA ALA A 71 42.52 -11.54 -4.33
C ALA A 71 41.62 -12.29 -3.34
N ILE A 72 40.62 -11.61 -2.79
CA ILE A 72 39.73 -12.14 -1.77
C ILE A 72 38.54 -12.89 -2.38
N PHE A 73 38.01 -12.43 -3.51
CA PHE A 73 36.99 -13.16 -4.26
C PHE A 73 37.48 -14.56 -4.68
N GLN A 74 38.81 -14.73 -4.78
CA GLN A 74 39.47 -16.01 -5.05
C GLN A 74 39.72 -16.84 -3.78
N GLU A 75 40.14 -16.22 -2.67
CA GLU A 75 40.36 -16.92 -1.38
C GLU A 75 39.05 -17.38 -0.70
N LEU A 76 37.93 -16.67 -0.88
CA LEU A 76 36.67 -16.91 -0.18
C LEU A 76 35.73 -17.95 -0.84
N LYS A 77 36.20 -18.78 -1.78
CA LYS A 77 35.34 -19.74 -2.51
C LYS A 77 34.58 -20.73 -1.61
N ASP A 78 35.02 -20.98 -0.37
CA ASP A 78 34.43 -21.98 0.54
C ASP A 78 33.85 -21.41 1.87
N ASP A 79 33.67 -20.09 2.01
CA ASP A 79 33.14 -19.50 3.26
C ASP A 79 31.65 -19.10 3.17
N ARG A 80 30.91 -19.28 4.26
CA ARG A 80 29.45 -19.05 4.39
C ARG A 80 29.08 -17.58 4.14
N MET A 81 30.00 -16.64 4.40
CA MET A 81 29.82 -15.22 4.10
C MET A 81 29.92 -14.91 2.60
N ALA A 82 30.73 -15.65 1.84
CA ALA A 82 30.93 -15.44 0.41
C ALA A 82 29.68 -15.80 -0.41
N GLN A 83 28.90 -16.78 0.07
CA GLN A 83 27.60 -17.12 -0.50
C GLN A 83 26.58 -15.98 -0.31
N GLY A 84 26.59 -15.31 0.85
CA GLY A 84 25.77 -14.12 1.10
C GLY A 84 26.16 -12.94 0.21
N PHE A 85 27.47 -12.74 0.00
CA PHE A 85 28.02 -11.69 -0.85
C PHE A 85 27.77 -11.93 -2.36
N LYS A 86 27.85 -13.18 -2.86
CA LYS A 86 27.50 -13.49 -4.25
C LYS A 86 25.99 -13.37 -4.51
N LYS A 87 25.17 -13.77 -3.55
CA LYS A 87 23.71 -13.60 -3.62
C LYS A 87 23.31 -12.11 -3.64
N ALA A 88 24.11 -11.25 -3.00
CA ALA A 88 23.96 -9.80 -3.02
C ALA A 88 24.15 -9.20 -4.42
N LEU A 89 25.24 -9.58 -5.08
CA LEU A 89 25.63 -9.06 -6.39
C LEU A 89 24.65 -9.47 -7.51
N ASN A 90 24.17 -10.71 -7.49
CA ASN A 90 23.25 -11.22 -8.51
C ASN A 90 21.85 -10.58 -8.46
N LYS A 91 21.45 -9.98 -7.32
CA LYS A 91 20.16 -9.28 -7.17
C LYS A 91 20.17 -7.90 -7.85
N LYS A 92 21.34 -7.35 -8.16
CA LYS A 92 21.53 -5.96 -8.65
C LYS A 92 21.62 -5.84 -10.19
N GLU A 93 21.55 -6.94 -10.94
CA GLU A 93 21.69 -6.98 -12.42
C GLU A 93 20.63 -6.19 -13.23
N GLY A 94 19.56 -5.67 -12.59
CA GLY A 94 18.42 -5.09 -13.30
C GLY A 94 18.29 -3.56 -13.32
N ILE A 95 19.24 -2.78 -12.78
CA ILE A 95 19.04 -1.33 -12.54
C ILE A 95 20.23 -0.52 -13.08
N VAL A 96 19.98 0.28 -14.13
CA VAL A 96 20.96 1.23 -14.69
C VAL A 96 20.85 2.57 -13.96
N ALA A 97 21.98 3.09 -13.51
CA ALA A 97 22.09 4.22 -12.59
C ALA A 97 22.28 5.58 -13.29
N ILE A 98 21.52 6.61 -12.88
CA ILE A 98 21.84 8.03 -13.10
C ILE A 98 21.44 8.82 -11.86
N GLY A 99 22.36 9.64 -11.34
CA GLY A 99 22.26 10.36 -10.06
C GLY A 99 21.53 11.71 -10.11
N GLY A 100 21.12 12.19 -8.93
CA GLY A 100 20.57 13.53 -8.73
C GLY A 100 19.85 13.70 -7.39
N THR A 101 20.43 14.54 -6.54
CA THR A 101 20.13 14.88 -5.14
C THR A 101 18.69 15.30 -4.79
N SER A 102 18.11 14.74 -3.72
CA SER A 102 17.41 15.48 -2.64
C SER A 102 17.04 14.54 -1.48
N GLU A 103 17.24 15.02 -0.26
CA GLU A 103 17.30 14.24 0.97
C GLU A 103 15.90 13.87 1.50
N ILE A 104 15.82 12.67 2.10
CA ILE A 104 14.69 12.12 2.88
C ILE A 104 13.58 11.45 2.04
N SER A 105 14.02 10.50 1.20
CA SER A 105 13.26 9.27 0.93
C SER A 105 14.02 8.16 1.65
N SER A 106 13.41 7.49 2.63
CA SER A 106 14.02 6.32 3.25
C SER A 106 14.33 5.28 2.17
N GLU A 107 15.63 5.08 1.93
CA GLU A 107 16.27 4.13 1.01
C GLU A 107 16.24 4.48 -0.49
N GLY A 108 17.23 5.28 -0.91
CA GLY A 108 18.23 4.91 -1.94
C GLY A 108 17.76 4.48 -3.34
N THR A 109 16.49 4.59 -3.69
CA THR A 109 16.01 4.13 -4.99
C THR A 109 16.08 5.27 -5.99
N GLN A 110 17.14 5.28 -6.80
CA GLN A 110 17.16 5.97 -8.09
C GLN A 110 15.85 5.64 -8.82
N HIS A 111 15.05 6.65 -9.19
CA HIS A 111 13.75 6.43 -9.83
C HIS A 111 13.93 5.90 -11.27
N SER A 112 14.24 4.61 -11.41
CA SER A 112 14.10 3.88 -12.66
C SER A 112 12.60 3.80 -13.00
N ILE A 113 12.21 4.41 -14.11
CA ILE A 113 10.84 4.29 -14.61
C ILE A 113 10.74 2.87 -15.19
N SER A 114 9.96 1.99 -14.56
CA SER A 114 9.72 0.66 -15.13
C SER A 114 8.81 0.79 -16.35
N GLU A 115 9.39 0.57 -17.53
CA GLU A 115 8.62 0.52 -18.78
C GLU A 115 7.60 -0.63 -18.78
N GLN A 116 7.96 -1.74 -18.12
CA GLN A 116 7.08 -2.89 -17.92
C GLN A 116 5.82 -2.49 -17.13
N GLU A 117 5.99 -1.76 -16.02
CA GLU A 117 4.86 -1.27 -15.21
C GLU A 117 3.98 -0.29 -15.99
N ARG A 118 4.58 0.66 -16.72
CA ARG A 118 3.83 1.58 -17.58
C ARG A 118 2.98 0.82 -18.60
N PHE A 119 3.58 -0.16 -19.28
CA PHE A 119 2.90 -0.97 -20.29
C PHE A 119 1.76 -1.78 -19.67
N ALA A 120 2.02 -2.46 -18.56
CA ALA A 120 1.06 -3.26 -17.81
C ALA A 120 -0.15 -2.44 -17.33
N PHE A 121 0.10 -1.29 -16.69
CA PHE A 121 -0.96 -0.45 -16.12
C PHE A 121 -1.80 0.22 -17.19
N ALA A 122 -1.18 0.69 -18.29
CA ALA A 122 -1.93 1.23 -19.43
C ALA A 122 -2.88 0.19 -20.04
N ASN A 123 -2.42 -1.05 -20.24
CA ASN A 123 -3.27 -2.13 -20.75
C ASN A 123 -4.36 -2.56 -19.78
N TYR A 124 -4.06 -2.61 -18.48
CA TYR A 124 -5.06 -2.87 -17.45
C TYR A 124 -6.16 -1.79 -17.49
N ILE A 125 -5.78 -0.52 -17.48
CA ILE A 125 -6.72 0.61 -17.57
C ILE A 125 -7.56 0.54 -18.85
N ASN A 126 -6.93 0.30 -20.00
CA ASN A 126 -7.63 0.14 -21.28
C ASN A 126 -8.66 -0.97 -21.24
N THR A 127 -8.36 -2.10 -20.59
CA THR A 127 -9.28 -3.24 -20.51
C THR A 127 -10.42 -2.96 -19.54
N THR A 128 -10.09 -2.41 -18.39
CA THR A 128 -10.97 -2.23 -17.24
C THR A 128 -11.94 -1.06 -17.42
N LEU A 129 -11.48 0.03 -18.02
CA LEU A 129 -12.26 1.28 -18.16
C LEU A 129 -12.69 1.57 -19.61
N LYS A 130 -12.52 0.61 -20.56
CA LYS A 130 -12.82 0.79 -22.00
C LYS A 130 -14.18 1.44 -22.31
N ASN A 131 -15.19 1.14 -21.51
CA ASN A 131 -16.58 1.54 -21.75
C ASN A 131 -16.98 2.79 -20.96
N ASP A 132 -16.07 3.41 -20.19
CA ASP A 132 -16.40 4.59 -19.41
C ASP A 132 -16.61 5.82 -20.33
N PRO A 133 -17.79 6.45 -20.30
CA PRO A 133 -18.11 7.56 -21.21
C PRO A 133 -17.28 8.82 -20.93
N ASP A 134 -16.80 9.01 -19.70
CA ASP A 134 -16.06 10.20 -19.27
C ASP A 134 -14.56 10.10 -19.60
N LEU A 135 -14.08 8.94 -20.05
CA LEU A 135 -12.67 8.68 -20.39
C LEU A 135 -12.40 8.56 -21.89
N LYS A 136 -13.40 8.86 -22.74
CA LYS A 136 -13.26 8.79 -24.21
C LYS A 136 -12.17 9.69 -24.77
N HIS A 137 -11.78 10.75 -24.06
CA HIS A 137 -10.72 11.67 -24.49
C HIS A 137 -9.30 11.15 -24.18
N VAL A 138 -9.16 10.13 -23.33
CA VAL A 138 -7.86 9.53 -22.95
C VAL A 138 -7.72 8.06 -23.35
N LEU A 139 -8.83 7.32 -23.51
CA LEU A 139 -8.80 5.90 -23.88
C LEU A 139 -8.98 5.69 -25.40
N PRO A 140 -8.27 4.71 -26.01
CA PRO A 140 -7.26 3.85 -25.37
C PRO A 140 -5.90 4.58 -25.21
N ILE A 141 -5.24 4.35 -24.08
CA ILE A 141 -3.88 4.82 -23.79
C ILE A 141 -2.89 3.95 -24.57
N ASN A 142 -1.95 4.56 -25.30
CA ASN A 142 -0.87 3.81 -25.92
C ASN A 142 0.15 3.34 -24.85
N PRO A 143 0.28 2.02 -24.60
CA PRO A 143 1.10 1.49 -23.51
C PRO A 143 2.61 1.61 -23.75
N SER A 144 3.02 1.81 -25.01
CA SER A 144 4.42 1.94 -25.42
C SER A 144 4.95 3.38 -25.34
N THR A 145 4.12 4.33 -24.90
CA THR A 145 4.48 5.76 -24.85
C THR A 145 4.19 6.36 -23.48
N GLU A 146 4.63 7.59 -23.26
CA GLU A 146 4.31 8.38 -22.06
C GLU A 146 2.84 8.86 -22.00
N ALA A 147 1.97 8.39 -22.91
CA ALA A 147 0.55 8.75 -22.92
C ALA A 147 -0.16 8.49 -21.58
N LEU A 148 0.25 7.45 -20.85
CA LEU A 148 -0.27 7.15 -19.51
C LEU A 148 -0.12 8.33 -18.54
N PHE A 149 1.04 9.00 -18.57
CA PHE A 149 1.34 10.12 -17.66
C PHE A 149 0.55 11.38 -18.00
N LYS A 150 0.20 11.56 -19.27
CA LYS A 150 -0.69 12.64 -19.70
C LYS A 150 -2.15 12.33 -19.39
N ALA A 151 -2.54 11.06 -19.45
CA ALA A 151 -3.92 10.62 -19.23
C ALA A 151 -4.41 10.82 -17.78
N VAL A 152 -3.50 10.91 -16.80
CA VAL A 152 -3.84 11.17 -15.40
C VAL A 152 -3.95 12.66 -15.05
N ALA A 153 -3.47 13.55 -15.93
CA ALA A 153 -3.23 14.96 -15.60
C ALA A 153 -4.49 15.77 -15.27
N ASP A 154 -5.66 15.32 -15.72
CA ASP A 154 -6.95 15.96 -15.44
C ASP A 154 -7.69 15.40 -14.20
N GLY A 155 -7.13 14.34 -13.60
CA GLY A 155 -7.66 13.64 -12.44
C GLY A 155 -8.88 12.74 -12.68
N ILE A 156 -9.54 12.79 -13.85
CA ILE A 156 -10.77 12.01 -14.12
C ILE A 156 -10.44 10.52 -14.10
N LEU A 157 -9.37 10.11 -14.79
CA LEU A 157 -8.93 8.72 -14.86
C LEU A 157 -8.63 8.14 -13.48
N LEU A 158 -7.96 8.90 -12.61
CA LEU A 158 -7.65 8.47 -11.25
C LEU A 158 -8.93 8.30 -10.42
N CYS A 159 -9.88 9.25 -10.49
CA CYS A 159 -11.15 9.12 -9.79
C CYS A 159 -11.93 7.87 -10.23
N LYS A 160 -11.98 7.59 -11.53
CA LYS A 160 -12.67 6.41 -12.07
C LYS A 160 -11.98 5.10 -11.67
N LEU A 161 -10.65 5.08 -11.71
CA LEU A 161 -9.88 3.91 -11.29
C LEU A 161 -10.05 3.63 -9.80
N ILE A 162 -10.11 4.66 -8.95
CA ILE A 162 -10.40 4.52 -7.52
C ILE A 162 -11.77 3.87 -7.30
N ASN A 163 -12.82 4.35 -7.98
CA ASN A 163 -14.16 3.75 -7.90
C ASN A 163 -14.21 2.32 -8.45
N HIS A 164 -13.38 2.00 -9.45
CA HIS A 164 -13.28 0.64 -9.93
C HIS A 164 -12.65 -0.29 -8.86
N SER A 165 -11.55 0.14 -8.23
CA SER A 165 -10.87 -0.64 -7.19
C SER A 165 -11.69 -0.76 -5.91
N VAL A 166 -12.34 0.33 -5.50
CA VAL A 166 -13.19 0.40 -4.31
C VAL A 166 -14.47 1.16 -4.68
N PRO A 167 -15.56 0.44 -5.00
CA PRO A 167 -16.84 1.04 -5.36
C PRO A 167 -17.34 2.06 -4.33
N ASP A 168 -18.09 3.06 -4.80
CA ASP A 168 -18.70 4.11 -3.98
C ASP A 168 -17.73 5.01 -3.19
N THR A 169 -16.42 4.97 -3.46
CA THR A 169 -15.43 5.84 -2.77
C THR A 169 -15.59 7.31 -3.15
N ILE A 170 -15.88 7.60 -4.42
CA ILE A 170 -16.07 8.94 -4.97
C ILE A 170 -17.47 9.03 -5.58
N ASP A 171 -18.23 10.02 -5.12
CA ASP A 171 -19.46 10.43 -5.80
C ASP A 171 -19.11 11.14 -7.11
N GLU A 172 -19.40 10.48 -8.23
CA GLU A 172 -19.01 10.99 -9.55
C GLU A 172 -19.64 12.32 -9.94
N ARG A 173 -20.72 12.75 -9.27
CA ARG A 173 -21.33 14.07 -9.48
C ARG A 173 -20.38 15.20 -9.08
N THR A 174 -19.38 14.90 -8.24
CA THR A 174 -18.37 15.86 -7.80
C THR A 174 -17.21 16.01 -8.79
N ILE A 175 -17.03 15.09 -9.73
CA ILE A 175 -15.95 15.13 -10.72
C ILE A 175 -16.26 16.21 -11.76
N ASN A 176 -15.33 17.12 -11.99
CA ASN A 176 -15.41 18.06 -13.09
C ASN A 176 -15.09 17.31 -14.39
N LYS A 177 -16.06 17.18 -15.30
CA LYS A 177 -15.95 16.33 -16.51
C LYS A 177 -15.85 17.12 -17.84
N LYS A 178 -16.16 18.41 -17.85
CA LYS A 178 -16.24 19.24 -19.06
C LYS A 178 -15.57 20.60 -18.86
N LYS A 179 -14.98 21.15 -19.93
CA LYS A 179 -14.36 22.49 -19.98
C LYS A 179 -13.41 22.74 -18.80
N LEU A 180 -12.43 21.86 -18.61
CA LEU A 180 -11.54 21.90 -17.47
C LEU A 180 -10.65 23.15 -17.52
N THR A 181 -10.72 23.94 -16.45
CA THR A 181 -9.76 25.02 -16.16
C THR A 181 -8.63 24.47 -15.29
N ALA A 182 -7.58 25.26 -15.09
CA ALA A 182 -6.52 24.91 -14.14
C ALA A 182 -7.08 24.66 -12.72
N PHE A 183 -8.09 25.42 -12.31
CA PHE A 183 -8.73 25.28 -11.01
C PHE A 183 -9.56 24.00 -10.90
N THR A 184 -10.44 23.71 -11.86
CA THR A 184 -11.27 22.49 -11.81
C THR A 184 -10.45 21.21 -11.99
N THR A 185 -9.32 21.30 -12.69
CA THR A 185 -8.33 20.22 -12.79
C THR A 185 -7.68 19.95 -11.43
N GLN A 186 -7.24 21.01 -10.75
CA GLN A 186 -6.70 20.93 -9.40
C GLN A 186 -7.71 20.28 -8.42
N GLU A 187 -8.99 20.63 -8.52
CA GLU A 187 -10.04 20.02 -7.70
C GLU A 187 -10.22 18.52 -7.95
N ASN A 188 -10.20 18.07 -9.21
CA ASN A 188 -10.25 16.63 -9.54
C ASN A 188 -9.05 15.88 -8.96
N LEU A 189 -7.85 16.46 -9.07
CA LEU A 189 -6.63 15.86 -8.55
C LEU A 189 -6.63 15.81 -7.02
N ASN A 190 -7.11 16.85 -6.35
CA ASN A 190 -7.31 16.84 -4.90
C ASN A 190 -8.34 15.76 -4.49
N LEU A 191 -9.45 15.66 -5.21
CA LEU A 191 -10.46 14.63 -4.99
C LEU A 191 -9.84 13.23 -5.12
N ALA A 192 -9.07 12.98 -6.19
CA ALA A 192 -8.39 11.71 -6.41
C ALA A 192 -7.38 11.38 -5.29
N LEU A 193 -6.50 12.32 -4.94
CA LEU A 193 -5.48 12.12 -3.90
C LEU A 193 -6.09 11.85 -2.51
N ASN A 194 -7.06 12.66 -2.10
CA ASN A 194 -7.71 12.50 -0.80
C ASN A 194 -8.56 11.21 -0.74
N SER A 195 -9.14 10.81 -1.87
CA SER A 195 -9.89 9.55 -1.96
C SER A 195 -8.97 8.32 -1.97
N ALA A 196 -7.82 8.41 -2.66
CA ALA A 196 -6.78 7.39 -2.60
C ALA A 196 -6.25 7.24 -1.15
N SER A 197 -6.01 8.35 -0.45
CA SER A 197 -5.64 8.34 0.97
C SER A 197 -6.69 7.62 1.81
N ALA A 198 -7.98 7.90 1.58
CA ALA A 198 -9.07 7.33 2.35
C ALA A 198 -9.26 5.81 2.18
N ILE A 199 -8.77 5.24 1.07
CA ILE A 199 -8.71 3.78 0.86
C ILE A 199 -7.38 3.16 1.30
N GLY A 200 -6.48 3.94 1.91
CA GLY A 200 -5.21 3.46 2.47
C GLY A 200 -4.01 3.51 1.51
N CYS A 201 -4.06 4.32 0.45
CA CYS A 201 -2.86 4.66 -0.34
C CYS A 201 -1.99 5.67 0.43
N GLN A 202 -0.68 5.47 0.36
CA GLN A 202 0.30 6.43 0.87
C GLN A 202 0.49 7.55 -0.16
N VAL A 203 -0.04 8.74 0.14
CA VAL A 203 0.01 9.93 -0.73
C VAL A 203 0.74 11.12 -0.11
N VAL A 204 1.44 10.93 1.01
CA VAL A 204 2.06 12.02 1.80
C VAL A 204 3.02 12.89 0.96
N ASN A 205 3.67 12.30 -0.06
CA ASN A 205 4.64 12.98 -0.92
C ASN A 205 4.14 13.16 -2.37
N ILE A 206 2.82 13.14 -2.59
CA ILE A 206 2.23 13.32 -3.91
C ILE A 206 1.28 14.51 -3.87
N GLY A 207 1.68 15.60 -4.51
CA GLY A 207 0.83 16.77 -4.72
C GLY A 207 0.02 16.64 -6.01
N ALA A 208 -1.08 17.38 -6.08
CA ALA A 208 -1.87 17.46 -7.31
C ALA A 208 -1.05 18.00 -8.48
N GLN A 209 -0.12 18.94 -8.25
CA GLN A 209 0.74 19.46 -9.31
C GLN A 209 1.67 18.37 -9.87
N ASP A 210 2.16 17.45 -9.04
CA ASP A 210 3.00 16.34 -9.49
C ASP A 210 2.25 15.40 -10.46
N LEU A 211 0.97 15.15 -10.16
CA LEU A 211 0.09 14.35 -11.01
C LEU A 211 -0.30 15.08 -12.30
N LYS A 212 -0.53 16.39 -12.21
CA LYS A 212 -0.81 17.25 -13.37
C LYS A 212 0.38 17.30 -14.34
N GLU A 213 1.60 17.35 -13.82
CA GLU A 213 2.83 17.27 -14.60
C GLU A 213 3.13 15.84 -15.10
N GLY A 214 2.42 14.84 -14.59
CA GLY A 214 2.60 13.44 -14.98
C GLY A 214 3.94 12.85 -14.52
N LYS A 215 4.44 13.23 -13.33
CA LYS A 215 5.74 12.74 -12.83
C LYS A 215 5.76 11.21 -12.78
N PRO A 216 6.57 10.52 -13.63
CA PRO A 216 6.40 9.09 -13.89
C PRO A 216 6.41 8.20 -12.65
N HIS A 217 7.38 8.36 -11.76
CA HIS A 217 7.53 7.53 -10.56
C HIS A 217 6.36 7.71 -9.56
N LEU A 218 5.83 8.93 -9.42
CA LEU A 218 4.69 9.20 -8.54
C LEU A 218 3.39 8.66 -9.15
N VAL A 219 3.21 8.81 -10.46
CA VAL A 219 2.04 8.28 -11.18
C VAL A 219 2.03 6.75 -11.12
N LEU A 220 3.14 6.08 -11.48
CA LEU A 220 3.21 4.61 -11.43
C LEU A 220 3.04 4.09 -10.00
N GLY A 221 3.67 4.75 -9.01
CA GLY A 221 3.52 4.39 -7.60
C GLY A 221 2.07 4.50 -7.10
N LEU A 222 1.36 5.57 -7.46
CA LEU A 222 -0.04 5.75 -7.09
C LEU A 222 -0.97 4.77 -7.81
N LEU A 223 -0.80 4.59 -9.13
CA LEU A 223 -1.56 3.63 -9.91
C LEU A 223 -1.40 2.21 -9.35
N TRP A 224 -0.17 1.79 -9.06
CA TRP A 224 0.09 0.48 -8.47
C TRP A 224 -0.65 0.30 -7.14
N GLN A 225 -0.61 1.28 -6.24
CA GLN A 225 -1.31 1.19 -4.96
C GLN A 225 -2.82 1.05 -5.14
N ILE A 226 -3.43 1.85 -6.03
CA ILE A 226 -4.87 1.80 -6.29
C ILE A 226 -5.27 0.45 -6.92
N ILE A 227 -4.50 -0.02 -7.91
CA ILE A 227 -4.74 -1.31 -8.58
C ILE A 227 -4.59 -2.47 -7.57
N LYS A 228 -3.53 -2.45 -6.77
CA LYS A 228 -3.24 -3.49 -5.77
C LYS A 228 -4.37 -3.62 -4.74
N ILE A 229 -4.92 -2.51 -4.26
CA ILE A 229 -6.07 -2.52 -3.35
C ILE A 229 -7.27 -3.23 -4.00
N GLY A 230 -7.58 -2.90 -5.26
CA GLY A 230 -8.69 -3.53 -5.98
C GLY A 230 -8.48 -5.03 -6.22
N LEU A 231 -7.26 -5.43 -6.63
CA LEU A 231 -6.91 -6.83 -6.86
C LEU A 231 -7.01 -7.67 -5.59
N PHE A 232 -6.63 -7.11 -4.44
CA PHE A 232 -6.56 -7.86 -3.18
C PHE A 232 -7.84 -7.77 -2.36
N ALA A 233 -8.81 -6.95 -2.77
CA ALA A 233 -10.04 -6.72 -2.02
C ALA A 233 -10.87 -7.99 -1.75
N ILE A 234 -10.74 -9.05 -2.56
CA ILE A 234 -11.44 -10.33 -2.38
C ILE A 234 -10.52 -11.49 -1.96
N ILE A 235 -9.22 -11.22 -1.80
CA ILE A 235 -8.23 -12.17 -1.25
C ILE A 235 -8.21 -11.99 0.28
N GLU A 236 -9.39 -12.08 0.88
CA GLU A 236 -9.57 -12.02 2.33
C GLU A 236 -10.72 -12.94 2.74
N LEU A 237 -10.52 -13.63 3.86
CA LEU A 237 -11.42 -14.68 4.33
C LEU A 237 -12.85 -14.18 4.60
N SER A 238 -12.98 -12.94 5.09
CA SER A 238 -14.26 -12.29 5.38
C SER A 238 -15.12 -12.02 4.12
N ARG A 239 -14.51 -12.00 2.93
CA ARG A 239 -15.22 -11.84 1.65
C ARG A 239 -15.31 -13.11 0.84
N ASN A 240 -14.39 -14.05 1.06
CA ASN A 240 -14.37 -15.32 0.37
C ASN A 240 -14.08 -16.44 1.36
N GLU A 241 -15.15 -17.00 1.95
CA GLU A 241 -15.06 -18.09 2.92
C GLU A 241 -14.37 -19.34 2.36
N ALA A 242 -14.33 -19.52 1.04
CA ALA A 242 -13.63 -20.64 0.41
C ALA A 242 -12.11 -20.59 0.64
N ILE A 243 -11.54 -19.42 1.00
CA ILE A 243 -10.14 -19.27 1.42
C ILE A 243 -9.81 -20.14 2.63
N ALA A 244 -10.78 -20.49 3.46
CA ALA A 244 -10.56 -21.39 4.59
C ALA A 244 -10.08 -22.80 4.16
N ALA A 245 -10.30 -23.19 2.90
CA ALA A 245 -9.73 -24.42 2.34
C ALA A 245 -8.19 -24.37 2.23
N LEU A 246 -7.57 -23.21 2.47
CA LEU A 246 -6.13 -23.01 2.50
C LEU A 246 -5.52 -23.27 3.89
N LEU A 247 -6.32 -23.60 4.92
CA LEU A 247 -5.80 -23.98 6.23
C LEU A 247 -4.84 -25.17 6.12
N GLU A 248 -3.66 -25.05 6.73
CA GLU A 248 -2.72 -26.16 6.85
C GLU A 248 -2.99 -27.00 8.11
N GLU A 249 -2.47 -28.22 8.16
CA GLU A 249 -2.67 -29.12 9.30
C GLU A 249 -2.13 -28.51 10.60
N GLY A 250 -3.00 -28.37 11.61
CA GLY A 250 -2.65 -27.81 12.92
C GLY A 250 -2.71 -26.29 13.00
N GLU A 251 -3.05 -25.59 11.91
CA GLU A 251 -3.24 -24.15 11.86
C GLU A 251 -4.68 -23.75 12.25
N THR A 252 -4.81 -22.65 12.97
CA THR A 252 -6.11 -22.05 13.33
C THR A 252 -6.57 -21.03 12.28
N LEU A 253 -7.88 -20.76 12.23
CA LEU A 253 -8.44 -19.74 11.33
C LEU A 253 -7.89 -18.34 11.63
N GLU A 254 -7.64 -18.03 12.90
CA GLU A 254 -7.06 -16.76 13.33
C GLU A 254 -5.63 -16.59 12.82
N GLU A 255 -4.85 -17.67 12.71
CA GLU A 255 -3.51 -17.64 12.12
C GLU A 255 -3.57 -17.38 10.62
N LEU A 256 -4.53 -17.99 9.91
CA LEU A 256 -4.77 -17.73 8.50
C LEU A 256 -5.18 -16.26 8.24
N MET A 257 -6.02 -15.68 9.12
CA MET A 257 -6.48 -14.29 9.02
C MET A 257 -5.37 -13.26 9.22
N LYS A 258 -4.25 -13.64 9.86
CA LYS A 258 -3.09 -12.76 10.05
C LYS A 258 -2.21 -12.67 8.80
N LEU A 259 -2.41 -13.55 7.82
CA LEU A 259 -1.63 -13.53 6.59
C LEU A 259 -1.99 -12.32 5.73
N SER A 260 -0.96 -11.71 5.15
CA SER A 260 -1.13 -10.72 4.11
C SER A 260 -1.79 -11.35 2.87
N PRO A 261 -2.48 -10.55 2.03
CA PRO A 261 -3.02 -11.02 0.77
C PRO A 261 -1.98 -11.70 -0.13
N GLU A 262 -0.73 -11.24 -0.09
CA GLU A 262 0.39 -11.84 -0.82
C GLU A 262 0.71 -13.27 -0.35
N GLU A 263 0.73 -13.47 0.97
CA GLU A 263 0.97 -14.78 1.58
C GLU A 263 -0.20 -15.73 1.31
N LEU A 264 -1.44 -15.23 1.41
CA LEU A 264 -2.64 -16.00 1.03
C LEU A 264 -2.61 -16.40 -0.44
N LEU A 265 -2.18 -15.51 -1.33
CA LEU A 265 -2.08 -15.78 -2.76
C LEU A 265 -0.99 -16.83 -3.07
N LEU A 266 0.15 -16.75 -2.38
CA LEU A 266 1.20 -17.76 -2.48
C LEU A 266 0.72 -19.12 -1.95
N ARG A 267 0.01 -19.12 -0.83
CA ARG A 267 -0.58 -20.33 -0.25
C ARG A 267 -1.64 -20.94 -1.16
N TRP A 268 -2.47 -20.12 -1.79
CA TRP A 268 -3.44 -20.54 -2.80
C TRP A 268 -2.76 -21.18 -4.02
N ALA A 269 -1.75 -20.52 -4.59
CA ALA A 269 -1.03 -21.09 -5.73
C ALA A 269 -0.43 -22.45 -5.36
N ASN A 270 0.18 -22.56 -4.17
CA ASN A 270 0.74 -23.80 -3.66
C ASN A 270 -0.30 -24.87 -3.32
N HIS A 271 -1.49 -24.50 -2.87
CA HIS A 271 -2.59 -25.45 -2.64
C HIS A 271 -2.90 -26.24 -3.92
N HIS A 272 -2.90 -25.56 -5.08
CA HIS A 272 -3.10 -26.20 -6.37
C HIS A 272 -1.85 -26.91 -6.90
N LEU A 273 -0.68 -26.28 -6.81
CA LEU A 273 0.58 -26.86 -7.33
C LEU A 273 1.01 -28.12 -6.57
N LYS A 274 0.72 -28.22 -5.26
CA LYS A 274 1.02 -29.41 -4.46
C LYS A 274 0.32 -30.67 -5.01
N LYS A 275 -0.85 -30.53 -5.67
CA LYS A 275 -1.59 -31.64 -6.30
C LYS A 275 -0.82 -32.32 -7.44
N VAL A 276 0.11 -31.59 -8.06
CA VAL A 276 1.00 -32.09 -9.13
C VAL A 276 2.46 -32.21 -8.66
N GLY A 277 2.70 -32.20 -7.35
CA GLY A 277 4.03 -32.38 -6.77
C GLY A 277 4.97 -31.17 -6.93
N MET A 278 4.44 -29.96 -7.13
CA MET A 278 5.21 -28.73 -7.25
C MET A 278 4.92 -27.74 -6.12
N SER A 279 5.85 -26.82 -5.89
CA SER A 279 5.66 -25.67 -5.01
C SER A 279 6.51 -24.49 -5.47
N ILE A 280 6.06 -23.29 -5.09
CA ILE A 280 6.76 -22.03 -5.28
C ILE A 280 6.89 -21.31 -3.94
N SER A 281 7.92 -20.51 -3.79
CA SER A 281 8.22 -19.68 -2.61
C SER A 281 8.12 -18.18 -2.91
N ASN A 282 8.05 -17.81 -4.19
CA ASN A 282 7.98 -16.44 -4.66
C ASN A 282 7.36 -16.35 -6.07
N PHE A 283 6.90 -15.15 -6.45
CA PHE A 283 6.39 -14.84 -7.80
C PHE A 283 7.47 -14.22 -8.70
N SER A 284 8.76 -14.53 -8.45
CA SER A 284 9.88 -14.04 -9.27
C SER A 284 10.68 -15.19 -9.85
N GLY A 285 11.69 -15.70 -9.13
CA GLY A 285 12.58 -16.78 -9.58
C GLY A 285 11.84 -18.08 -9.92
N ASP A 286 10.85 -18.45 -9.11
CA ASP A 286 10.23 -19.78 -9.20
C ASP A 286 9.23 -19.89 -10.36
N ILE A 287 8.87 -18.77 -10.99
CA ILE A 287 7.88 -18.71 -12.08
C ILE A 287 8.49 -18.41 -13.46
N LYS A 288 9.79 -18.11 -13.54
CA LYS A 288 10.44 -17.59 -14.76
C LYS A 288 10.32 -18.53 -15.95
N ASP A 289 10.28 -19.83 -15.69
CA ASP A 289 10.22 -20.86 -16.71
C ASP A 289 8.78 -21.23 -17.11
N SER A 290 7.78 -20.53 -16.60
CA SER A 290 6.34 -20.71 -16.84
C SER A 290 5.76 -22.09 -16.49
N ARG A 291 6.53 -23.02 -15.91
CA ARG A 291 6.04 -24.39 -15.63
C ARG A 291 4.99 -24.38 -14.53
N ALA A 292 5.28 -23.67 -13.44
CA ALA A 292 4.32 -23.46 -12.37
C ALA A 292 3.02 -22.83 -12.90
N TYR A 293 3.11 -21.87 -13.83
CA TYR A 293 1.92 -21.25 -14.41
C TYR A 293 1.09 -22.18 -15.29
N PHE A 294 1.71 -23.00 -16.14
CA PHE A 294 0.97 -23.98 -16.93
C PHE A 294 0.14 -24.93 -16.05
N HIS A 295 0.76 -25.50 -15.03
CA HIS A 295 0.05 -26.40 -14.13
C HIS A 295 -0.95 -25.66 -13.23
N LEU A 296 -0.66 -24.43 -12.80
CA LEU A 296 -1.65 -23.65 -12.07
C LEU A 296 -2.90 -23.39 -12.93
N LEU A 297 -2.71 -22.99 -14.20
CA LEU A 297 -3.81 -22.79 -15.15
C LEU A 297 -4.62 -24.08 -15.36
N GLU A 298 -3.94 -25.23 -15.52
CA GLU A 298 -4.58 -26.54 -15.64
C GLU A 298 -5.44 -26.88 -14.41
N GLN A 299 -4.94 -26.62 -13.20
CA GLN A 299 -5.65 -26.93 -11.96
C GLN A 299 -6.88 -26.03 -11.71
N ILE A 300 -6.85 -24.78 -12.18
CA ILE A 300 -7.92 -23.81 -11.92
C ILE A 300 -8.91 -23.68 -13.08
N ALA A 301 -8.57 -24.22 -14.26
CA ALA A 301 -9.44 -24.18 -15.43
C ALA A 301 -10.78 -24.89 -15.13
N PRO A 302 -11.92 -24.32 -15.56
CA PRO A 302 -13.21 -24.98 -15.38
C PRO A 302 -13.24 -26.38 -16.02
N ASP A 303 -13.63 -27.38 -15.24
CA ASP A 303 -13.73 -28.78 -15.67
C ASP A 303 -15.07 -29.12 -16.36
N GLY A 304 -16.01 -28.16 -16.38
CA GLY A 304 -17.36 -28.33 -16.91
C GLY A 304 -18.36 -28.98 -15.94
N SER A 305 -17.98 -29.18 -14.67
CA SER A 305 -18.87 -29.76 -13.65
C SER A 305 -19.95 -28.80 -13.17
N LYS A 306 -19.70 -27.48 -13.24
CA LYS A 306 -20.64 -26.44 -12.81
C LYS A 306 -21.61 -26.07 -13.94
N GLU A 307 -22.90 -26.05 -13.62
CA GLU A 307 -23.95 -25.68 -14.56
C GLU A 307 -23.70 -24.28 -15.16
N GLY A 308 -23.77 -24.17 -16.49
CA GLY A 308 -23.55 -22.93 -17.22
C GLY A 308 -22.08 -22.51 -17.40
N VAL A 309 -21.11 -23.27 -16.88
CA VAL A 309 -19.67 -23.00 -17.06
C VAL A 309 -19.07 -24.02 -18.02
N PRO A 310 -18.66 -23.63 -19.25
CA PRO A 310 -18.08 -24.57 -20.19
C PRO A 310 -16.71 -25.06 -19.71
N ARG A 311 -16.37 -26.30 -20.04
CA ARG A 311 -15.04 -26.86 -19.82
C ARG A 311 -14.01 -26.11 -20.66
N VAL A 312 -12.88 -25.76 -20.05
CA VAL A 312 -11.73 -25.16 -20.73
C VAL A 312 -10.54 -26.09 -20.59
N GLU A 313 -9.96 -26.51 -21.71
CA GLU A 313 -8.76 -27.35 -21.72
C GLU A 313 -7.51 -26.51 -21.95
N ILE A 314 -6.52 -26.69 -21.08
CA ILE A 314 -5.23 -26.01 -21.18
C ILE A 314 -4.29 -26.85 -22.03
N ASP A 315 -3.79 -26.28 -23.12
CA ASP A 315 -2.79 -26.92 -23.97
C ASP A 315 -1.41 -26.89 -23.30
N MET A 316 -0.98 -28.06 -22.83
CA MET A 316 0.30 -28.28 -22.13
C MET A 316 1.46 -28.59 -23.08
N THR A 317 1.26 -28.66 -24.40
CA THR A 317 2.31 -29.06 -25.35
C THR A 317 3.52 -28.12 -25.32
N ALA A 318 3.28 -26.82 -25.11
CA ALA A 318 4.32 -25.80 -25.04
C ALA A 318 5.17 -25.86 -23.76
N LEU A 319 4.77 -26.63 -22.74
CA LEU A 319 5.52 -26.80 -21.47
C LEU A 319 6.97 -27.27 -21.69
N TYR A 320 7.19 -28.05 -22.76
CA TYR A 320 8.48 -28.62 -23.11
C TYR A 320 9.29 -27.78 -24.11
N ASP A 321 8.76 -26.62 -24.54
CA ASP A 321 9.48 -25.72 -25.44
C ASP A 321 10.77 -25.23 -24.77
N LYS A 322 11.90 -25.27 -25.47
CA LYS A 322 13.21 -24.89 -24.92
C LYS A 322 13.34 -23.37 -24.79
N ASP A 323 12.63 -22.62 -25.61
CA ASP A 323 12.61 -21.15 -25.53
C ASP A 323 11.62 -20.71 -24.44
N LEU A 324 12.16 -20.15 -23.36
CA LEU A 324 11.36 -19.69 -22.21
C LEU A 324 10.40 -18.57 -22.59
N THR A 325 10.77 -17.68 -23.51
CA THR A 325 9.93 -16.56 -23.95
C THR A 325 8.76 -17.09 -24.77
N LYS A 326 9.03 -18.01 -25.69
CA LYS A 326 7.97 -18.66 -26.48
C LYS A 326 7.04 -19.48 -25.59
N ARG A 327 7.59 -20.21 -24.61
CA ARG A 327 6.83 -20.94 -23.59
C ARG A 327 5.92 -20.00 -22.78
N ALA A 328 6.46 -18.88 -22.31
CA ALA A 328 5.70 -17.88 -21.56
C ALA A 328 4.58 -17.27 -22.41
N GLU A 329 4.82 -16.95 -23.68
CA GLU A 329 3.77 -16.45 -24.57
C GLU A 329 2.66 -17.50 -24.80
N CYS A 330 3.01 -18.78 -24.97
CA CYS A 330 2.03 -19.85 -25.04
C CYS A 330 1.21 -19.98 -23.75
N MET A 331 1.86 -19.89 -22.58
CA MET A 331 1.18 -19.87 -21.27
C MET A 331 0.19 -18.70 -21.17
N LEU A 332 0.58 -17.49 -21.61
CA LEU A 332 -0.30 -16.32 -21.60
C LEU A 332 -1.47 -16.45 -22.56
N LYS A 333 -1.33 -17.18 -23.68
CA LYS A 333 -2.46 -17.53 -24.55
C LYS A 333 -3.43 -18.48 -23.86
N GLN A 334 -2.94 -19.42 -23.05
CA GLN A 334 -3.82 -20.28 -22.25
C GLN A 334 -4.55 -19.45 -21.17
N ALA A 335 -3.86 -18.53 -20.51
CA ALA A 335 -4.47 -17.61 -19.56
C ALA A 335 -5.54 -16.70 -20.21
N ASP A 336 -5.37 -16.32 -21.48
CA ASP A 336 -6.34 -15.52 -22.23
C ASP A 336 -7.67 -16.25 -22.45
N GLN A 337 -7.65 -17.57 -22.61
CA GLN A 337 -8.88 -18.40 -22.69
C GLN A 337 -9.71 -18.33 -21.41
N LEU A 338 -9.04 -18.13 -20.27
CA LEU A 338 -9.68 -17.90 -18.96
C LEU A 338 -10.03 -16.43 -18.72
N GLY A 339 -9.72 -15.54 -19.68
CA GLY A 339 -9.86 -14.10 -19.57
C GLY A 339 -8.83 -13.45 -18.63
N CYS A 340 -7.73 -14.13 -18.33
CA CYS A 340 -6.78 -13.74 -17.28
C CYS A 340 -5.47 -13.12 -17.81
N ARG A 341 -5.33 -12.90 -19.12
CA ARG A 341 -4.13 -12.26 -19.71
C ARG A 341 -4.07 -10.77 -19.38
N GLN A 342 -3.59 -10.45 -18.17
CA GLN A 342 -3.42 -9.08 -17.68
C GLN A 342 -2.06 -8.93 -16.98
N PHE A 343 -1.56 -7.69 -16.89
CA PHE A 343 -0.33 -7.25 -16.22
C PHE A 343 1.01 -7.75 -16.76
N VAL A 344 1.11 -8.97 -17.26
CA VAL A 344 2.39 -9.56 -17.68
C VAL A 344 2.46 -9.79 -19.19
N THR A 345 3.63 -9.52 -19.75
CA THR A 345 4.08 -10.02 -21.06
C THR A 345 4.97 -11.26 -20.88
N ALA A 346 5.28 -11.96 -21.97
CA ALA A 346 6.22 -13.08 -21.93
C ALA A 346 7.58 -12.67 -21.34
N THR A 347 8.04 -11.46 -21.64
CA THR A 347 9.29 -10.90 -21.11
C THR A 347 9.20 -10.63 -19.60
N ASP A 348 8.05 -10.18 -19.09
CA ASP A 348 7.85 -9.94 -17.64
C ASP A 348 7.85 -11.24 -16.82
N VAL A 349 7.32 -12.32 -17.40
CA VAL A 349 7.38 -13.65 -16.80
C VAL A 349 8.83 -14.15 -16.77
N VAL A 350 9.51 -14.15 -17.93
CA VAL A 350 10.87 -14.69 -18.05
C VAL A 350 11.90 -13.86 -17.29
N SER A 351 11.69 -12.54 -17.14
CA SER A 351 12.53 -11.69 -16.28
C SER A 351 12.28 -11.91 -14.79
N GLY A 352 11.13 -12.47 -14.40
CA GLY A 352 10.76 -12.71 -13.02
C GLY A 352 10.31 -11.43 -12.29
N ASN A 353 9.60 -10.52 -12.97
CA ASN A 353 9.10 -9.29 -12.36
C ASN A 353 8.06 -9.63 -11.27
N ALA A 354 8.47 -9.63 -10.00
CA ALA A 354 7.64 -10.06 -8.87
C ALA A 354 6.30 -9.33 -8.79
N LYS A 355 6.31 -8.01 -9.03
CA LYS A 355 5.12 -7.14 -8.90
C LYS A 355 4.06 -7.51 -9.95
N LEU A 356 4.46 -7.59 -11.22
CA LEU A 356 3.53 -7.89 -12.31
C LEU A 356 3.05 -9.34 -12.26
N ASN A 357 3.94 -10.28 -11.93
CA ASN A 357 3.58 -11.68 -11.77
C ASN A 357 2.60 -11.88 -10.61
N MET A 358 2.78 -11.19 -9.49
CA MET A 358 1.81 -11.21 -8.39
C MET A 358 0.44 -10.65 -8.80
N ALA A 359 0.40 -9.56 -9.58
CA ALA A 359 -0.85 -9.01 -10.10
C ALA A 359 -1.54 -9.98 -11.09
N PHE A 360 -0.76 -10.68 -11.91
CA PHE A 360 -1.26 -11.75 -12.77
C PHE A 360 -1.86 -12.91 -11.97
N VAL A 361 -1.15 -13.40 -10.94
CA VAL A 361 -1.64 -14.48 -10.07
C VAL A 361 -2.91 -14.05 -9.31
N ALA A 362 -2.97 -12.81 -8.83
CA ALA A 362 -4.16 -12.27 -8.19
C ALA A 362 -5.35 -12.21 -9.15
N THR A 363 -5.11 -11.91 -10.43
CA THR A 363 -6.14 -11.96 -11.48
C THR A 363 -6.65 -13.38 -11.68
N LEU A 364 -5.76 -14.39 -11.65
CA LEU A 364 -6.15 -15.80 -11.71
C LEU A 364 -7.02 -16.18 -10.52
N PHE A 365 -6.61 -15.83 -9.29
CA PHE A 365 -7.42 -16.07 -8.09
C PHE A 365 -8.79 -15.42 -8.19
N ASN A 366 -8.85 -14.14 -8.56
CA ASN A 366 -10.10 -13.38 -8.57
C ASN A 366 -11.14 -13.92 -9.57
N LYS A 367 -10.68 -14.50 -10.69
CA LYS A 367 -11.56 -15.05 -11.71
C LYS A 367 -11.85 -16.53 -11.52
N HIS A 368 -10.84 -17.29 -11.10
CA HIS A 368 -10.89 -18.74 -10.97
C HIS A 368 -10.23 -19.20 -9.66
N PRO A 369 -10.85 -18.93 -8.49
CA PRO A 369 -10.28 -19.36 -7.21
C PRO A 369 -10.12 -20.89 -7.11
N ALA A 370 -11.06 -21.63 -7.72
CA ALA A 370 -11.11 -23.10 -7.68
C ALA A 370 -11.03 -23.69 -6.25
N LEU A 371 -11.62 -23.00 -5.28
CA LEU A 371 -11.75 -23.45 -3.89
C LEU A 371 -13.20 -23.83 -3.59
N THR A 372 -13.38 -24.83 -2.73
CA THR A 372 -14.68 -25.26 -2.21
C THR A 372 -14.68 -25.08 -0.69
N LYS A 373 -15.73 -24.47 -0.15
CA LYS A 373 -15.89 -24.35 1.31
C LYS A 373 -15.96 -25.75 1.94
N PRO A 374 -15.17 -26.05 2.98
CA PRO A 374 -15.27 -27.31 3.69
C PRO A 374 -16.65 -27.49 4.34
N GLU A 375 -17.33 -28.62 4.06
CA GLU A 375 -18.75 -28.87 4.43
C GLU A 375 -19.02 -28.96 5.94
N ASN A 376 -17.98 -29.17 6.77
CA ASN A 376 -18.11 -29.51 8.19
C ASN A 376 -17.63 -28.43 9.18
N GLN A 377 -17.44 -27.19 8.72
CA GLN A 377 -16.98 -26.10 9.60
C GLN A 377 -17.83 -24.85 9.40
N ASP A 378 -18.80 -24.64 10.28
CA ASP A 378 -19.52 -23.37 10.41
C ASP A 378 -18.63 -22.39 11.18
N TRP A 379 -17.82 -21.64 10.44
CA TRP A 379 -17.07 -20.52 11.01
C TRP A 379 -17.95 -19.28 11.04
N HIS A 380 -18.23 -18.76 12.23
CA HIS A 380 -18.74 -17.40 12.38
C HIS A 380 -17.59 -16.42 12.25
N LEU A 381 -17.36 -15.95 11.03
CA LEU A 381 -16.39 -14.89 10.75
C LEU A 381 -17.07 -13.54 10.91
N GLU A 382 -16.72 -12.81 11.95
CA GLU A 382 -17.09 -11.40 12.05
C GLU A 382 -16.35 -10.61 10.96
N SER A 383 -17.12 -9.99 10.07
CA SER A 383 -16.57 -9.10 9.07
C SER A 383 -15.93 -7.88 9.73
N GLU A 384 -14.85 -7.37 9.13
CA GLU A 384 -14.23 -6.12 9.56
C GLU A 384 -15.29 -5.02 9.73
N THR A 385 -15.30 -4.38 10.90
CA THR A 385 -16.21 -3.29 11.19
C THR A 385 -15.82 -2.03 10.42
N ARG A 386 -16.77 -1.10 10.27
CA ARG A 386 -16.50 0.18 9.61
C ARG A 386 -15.44 1.01 10.33
N GLU A 387 -15.42 0.97 11.67
CA GLU A 387 -14.43 1.68 12.49
C GLU A 387 -13.03 1.10 12.25
N GLU A 388 -12.90 -0.23 12.28
CA GLU A 388 -11.64 -0.94 11.95
C GLU A 388 -11.12 -0.56 10.56
N ARG A 389 -11.97 -0.64 9.54
CA ARG A 389 -11.60 -0.28 8.17
C ARG A 389 -11.08 1.14 8.07
N THR A 390 -11.76 2.07 8.73
CA THR A 390 -11.39 3.48 8.72
C THR A 390 -10.04 3.71 9.39
N PHE A 391 -9.81 3.10 10.54
CA PHE A 391 -8.54 3.19 11.26
C PHE A 391 -7.40 2.54 10.49
N ARG A 392 -7.62 1.36 9.91
CA ARG A 392 -6.64 0.68 9.05
C ARG A 392 -6.24 1.56 7.87
N ASN A 393 -7.21 2.10 7.14
CA ASN A 393 -6.93 2.96 5.99
C ASN A 393 -6.19 4.24 6.41
N TRP A 394 -6.60 4.85 7.53
CA TRP A 394 -5.90 6.00 8.09
C TRP A 394 -4.43 5.67 8.42
N MET A 395 -4.15 4.60 9.17
CA MET A 395 -2.78 4.20 9.51
C MET A 395 -1.94 3.93 8.25
N ASN A 396 -2.48 3.15 7.31
CA ASN A 396 -1.79 2.82 6.05
C ASN A 396 -1.51 4.06 5.19
N SER A 397 -2.41 5.04 5.17
CA SER A 397 -2.21 6.28 4.42
C SER A 397 -1.04 7.14 4.94
N LEU A 398 -0.66 6.96 6.21
CA LEU A 398 0.49 7.63 6.83
C LEU A 398 1.83 6.95 6.52
N GLY A 399 1.81 5.83 5.81
CA GLY A 399 3.00 5.08 5.40
C GLY A 399 3.67 4.34 6.56
N VAL A 400 2.88 3.69 7.43
CA VAL A 400 3.40 2.79 8.47
C VAL A 400 3.97 1.50 7.85
N ASN A 401 4.98 0.92 8.49
CA ASN A 401 5.64 -0.30 8.06
C ASN A 401 5.83 -1.28 9.24
N PRO A 402 5.29 -2.51 9.22
CA PRO A 402 4.55 -3.14 8.12
C PRO A 402 3.20 -2.49 7.84
N ARG A 403 2.64 -2.78 6.65
CA ARG A 403 1.28 -2.38 6.29
C ARG A 403 0.29 -3.12 7.18
N VAL A 404 -0.73 -2.43 7.66
CA VAL A 404 -1.78 -3.02 8.49
C VAL A 404 -2.84 -3.68 7.60
N HIS A 405 -3.00 -4.98 7.75
CA HIS A 405 -4.03 -5.81 7.13
C HIS A 405 -5.12 -6.16 8.15
N HIS A 406 -4.71 -6.59 9.34
CA HIS A 406 -5.57 -6.96 10.46
C HIS A 406 -5.12 -6.27 11.75
N ILE A 407 -5.91 -5.31 12.23
CA ILE A 407 -5.55 -4.42 13.35
C ILE A 407 -5.10 -5.19 14.59
N TYR A 408 -5.81 -6.26 14.96
CA TYR A 408 -5.56 -6.97 16.22
C TYR A 408 -4.37 -7.92 16.17
N GLY A 409 -3.87 -8.25 14.98
CA GLY A 409 -2.65 -9.02 14.77
C GLY A 409 -1.44 -8.12 14.52
N ASP A 410 -1.59 -7.12 13.66
CA ASP A 410 -0.47 -6.31 13.18
C ASP A 410 -0.01 -5.24 14.18
N LEU A 411 -0.82 -4.92 15.19
CA LEU A 411 -0.46 -3.96 16.24
C LEU A 411 0.12 -4.61 17.51
N GLN A 412 0.20 -5.95 17.58
CA GLN A 412 0.57 -6.69 18.80
C GLN A 412 2.02 -6.48 19.26
N ASP A 413 2.91 -6.00 18.40
CA ASP A 413 4.29 -5.66 18.77
C ASP A 413 4.52 -4.15 18.97
N ALA A 414 3.44 -3.36 18.86
CA ALA A 414 3.40 -1.92 18.93
C ALA A 414 4.31 -1.16 17.92
N MET A 415 4.96 -1.81 16.96
CA MET A 415 5.86 -1.13 16.01
C MET A 415 5.12 -0.08 15.17
N VAL A 416 3.91 -0.41 14.71
CA VAL A 416 3.04 0.52 13.98
C VAL A 416 2.55 1.64 14.91
N ILE A 417 2.16 1.31 16.14
CA ILE A 417 1.68 2.29 17.13
C ILE A 417 2.77 3.34 17.44
N LEU A 418 4.01 2.88 17.62
CA LEU A 418 5.17 3.73 17.86
C LEU A 418 5.48 4.63 16.66
N GLN A 419 5.37 4.13 15.43
CA GLN A 419 5.46 4.98 14.23
C GLN A 419 4.37 6.05 14.20
N LEU A 420 3.14 5.73 14.62
CA LEU A 420 2.05 6.70 14.66
C LEU A 420 2.29 7.81 15.69
N TYR A 421 2.97 7.53 16.82
CA TYR A 421 3.38 8.56 17.77
C TYR A 421 4.27 9.64 17.12
N GLU A 422 5.24 9.24 16.29
CA GLU A 422 6.06 10.17 15.51
C GLU A 422 5.20 11.02 14.56
N LYS A 423 4.22 10.40 13.88
CA LYS A 423 3.30 11.12 12.97
C LYS A 423 2.42 12.15 13.69
N ILE A 424 2.22 12.00 15.01
CA ILE A 424 1.50 12.96 15.86
C ILE A 424 2.42 13.81 16.73
N LYS A 425 3.70 13.94 16.34
CA LYS A 425 4.70 14.80 16.99
C LYS A 425 4.95 14.43 18.47
N VAL A 426 4.85 13.15 18.81
CA VAL A 426 5.23 12.60 20.11
C VAL A 426 6.52 11.79 19.91
N PRO A 427 7.68 12.29 20.38
CA PRO A 427 8.96 11.61 20.16
C PRO A 427 9.02 10.21 20.80
N VAL A 428 9.61 9.27 20.07
CA VAL A 428 9.82 7.88 20.46
C VAL A 428 11.31 7.59 20.59
N ASP A 429 11.70 6.94 21.68
CA ASP A 429 13.08 6.50 21.94
C ASP A 429 13.33 5.11 21.32
N TRP A 430 13.64 5.12 20.02
CA TRP A 430 13.86 3.90 19.23
C TRP A 430 15.11 3.10 19.62
N ASP A 431 16.11 3.77 20.20
CA ASP A 431 17.42 3.18 20.47
C ASP A 431 17.50 2.51 21.84
N HIS A 432 16.76 3.02 22.83
CA HIS A 432 16.88 2.56 24.21
C HIS A 432 15.61 1.95 24.79
N LYS A 433 14.44 2.19 24.18
CA LYS A 433 13.14 1.70 24.70
C LYS A 433 12.41 0.74 23.77
N VAL A 434 12.74 0.71 22.49
CA VAL A 434 12.03 -0.12 21.49
C VAL A 434 12.83 -1.38 21.17
N ASN A 435 12.18 -2.53 21.31
CA ASN A 435 12.68 -3.79 20.80
C ASN A 435 12.33 -3.95 19.31
N HIS A 436 13.32 -4.26 18.49
CA HIS A 436 13.16 -4.41 17.04
C HIS A 436 12.96 -5.87 16.61
N PRO A 437 12.16 -6.14 15.56
CA PRO A 437 12.04 -7.48 14.96
C PRO A 437 13.37 -7.94 14.32
N PRO A 438 13.57 -9.26 14.12
CA PRO A 438 12.62 -10.35 14.34
C PRO A 438 12.54 -10.82 15.80
N PHE A 439 11.30 -10.98 16.29
CA PHE A 439 11.01 -11.48 17.64
C PHE A 439 11.03 -13.02 17.66
N LYS A 440 12.21 -13.62 17.87
CA LYS A 440 12.37 -15.08 17.89
C LYS A 440 11.60 -15.72 19.05
N GLY A 441 10.93 -16.85 18.78
CA GLY A 441 10.12 -17.58 19.77
C GLY A 441 10.93 -18.22 20.91
N VAL A 442 12.14 -18.70 20.62
CA VAL A 442 13.08 -19.16 21.65
C VAL A 442 13.87 -17.96 22.17
N GLY A 443 13.66 -17.58 23.43
CA GLY A 443 14.39 -16.48 24.10
C GLY A 443 13.60 -15.20 24.38
N GLY A 444 12.28 -15.28 24.57
CA GLY A 444 11.49 -14.17 25.12
C GLY A 444 10.97 -13.15 24.11
N GLY A 445 10.77 -13.52 22.84
CA GLY A 445 10.18 -12.64 21.82
C GLY A 445 8.82 -12.06 22.22
N HIS A 446 7.97 -12.84 22.91
CA HIS A 446 6.73 -12.36 23.51
C HIS A 446 6.97 -11.21 24.50
N LEU A 447 7.94 -11.36 25.41
CA LEU A 447 8.21 -10.35 26.43
C LEU A 447 8.62 -9.02 25.79
N LYS A 448 9.45 -9.08 24.74
CA LYS A 448 9.87 -7.90 23.96
C LYS A 448 8.70 -7.16 23.31
N LYS A 449 7.73 -7.90 22.75
CA LYS A 449 6.51 -7.30 22.18
C LYS A 449 5.69 -6.59 23.26
N VAL A 450 5.49 -7.25 24.42
CA VAL A 450 4.78 -6.66 25.56
C VAL A 450 5.50 -5.42 26.11
N GLU A 451 6.84 -5.43 26.16
CA GLU A 451 7.64 -4.25 26.53
C GLU A 451 7.38 -3.07 25.59
N ASN A 452 7.35 -3.29 24.27
CA ASN A 452 6.99 -2.26 23.30
C ASN A 452 5.57 -1.73 23.53
N CYS A 453 4.59 -2.62 23.75
CA CYS A 453 3.21 -2.23 24.04
C CYS A 453 3.10 -1.42 25.34
N ASN A 454 3.82 -1.82 26.39
CA ASN A 454 3.89 -1.06 27.65
C ASN A 454 4.45 0.35 27.43
N TYR A 455 5.51 0.46 26.64
CA TYR A 455 6.09 1.76 26.28
C TYR A 455 5.12 2.61 25.46
N ALA A 456 4.40 2.02 24.50
CA ALA A 456 3.37 2.72 23.74
C ALA A 456 2.23 3.27 24.64
N VAL A 457 1.79 2.51 25.64
CA VAL A 457 0.79 2.98 26.63
C VAL A 457 1.37 4.08 27.51
N GLU A 458 2.64 3.96 27.93
CA GLU A 458 3.33 4.98 28.71
C GLU A 458 3.42 6.32 27.96
N LEU A 459 3.83 6.30 26.68
CA LEU A 459 3.87 7.48 25.82
C LEU A 459 2.49 8.14 25.72
N GLY A 460 1.45 7.34 25.50
CA GLY A 460 0.08 7.81 25.45
C GLY A 460 -0.33 8.57 26.72
N LYS A 461 -0.07 7.98 27.89
CA LYS A 461 -0.43 8.57 29.20
C LYS A 461 0.42 9.80 29.53
N LYS A 462 1.74 9.69 29.44
CA LYS A 462 2.69 10.67 30.00
C LYS A 462 3.10 11.77 29.03
N LYS A 463 3.12 11.50 27.71
CA LYS A 463 3.63 12.43 26.70
C LYS A 463 2.51 12.97 25.82
N ALA A 464 1.57 12.12 25.40
CA ALA A 464 0.48 12.52 24.51
C ALA A 464 -0.78 13.02 25.25
N GLY A 465 -0.89 12.77 26.56
CA GLY A 465 -2.02 13.21 27.38
C GLY A 465 -3.31 12.41 27.14
N PHE A 466 -3.21 11.17 26.69
CA PHE A 466 -4.37 10.32 26.40
C PHE A 466 -5.01 9.77 27.67
N SER A 467 -6.34 9.66 27.64
CA SER A 467 -7.09 8.93 28.66
C SER A 467 -7.08 7.44 28.32
N LEU A 468 -6.13 6.72 28.92
CA LEU A 468 -5.93 5.26 28.74
C LEU A 468 -6.20 4.50 30.05
N VAL A 469 -7.26 4.89 30.77
CA VAL A 469 -7.65 4.24 32.03
C VAL A 469 -8.07 2.80 31.74
N GLY A 470 -7.47 1.84 32.44
CA GLY A 470 -7.74 0.42 32.24
C GLY A 470 -7.06 -0.21 31.02
N ILE A 471 -6.21 0.52 30.28
CA ILE A 471 -5.41 -0.04 29.17
C ILE A 471 -3.97 -0.28 29.66
N ALA A 472 -3.50 -1.51 29.54
CA ALA A 472 -2.13 -1.96 29.77
C ALA A 472 -1.49 -2.47 28.46
N GLY A 473 -0.16 -2.65 28.45
CA GLY A 473 0.54 -3.17 27.27
C GLY A 473 0.14 -4.61 26.94
N GLN A 474 -0.22 -5.41 27.95
CA GLN A 474 -0.72 -6.77 27.76
C GLN A 474 -2.01 -6.80 26.91
N ASP A 475 -2.93 -5.86 27.13
CA ASP A 475 -4.19 -5.79 26.37
C ASP A 475 -3.95 -5.54 24.87
N LEU A 476 -2.94 -4.74 24.52
CA LEU A 476 -2.56 -4.47 23.13
C LEU A 476 -1.88 -5.70 22.50
N TYR A 477 -1.00 -6.35 23.26
CA TYR A 477 -0.33 -7.57 22.81
C TYR A 477 -1.31 -8.72 22.58
N ASP A 478 -2.30 -8.87 23.46
CA ASP A 478 -3.36 -9.88 23.33
C ASP A 478 -4.35 -9.55 22.21
N GLY A 479 -4.25 -8.37 21.59
CA GLY A 479 -5.13 -7.94 20.50
C GLY A 479 -6.55 -7.63 20.97
N ASN A 480 -6.73 -7.12 22.20
CA ASN A 480 -8.06 -6.78 22.71
C ASN A 480 -8.73 -5.72 21.82
N ALA A 481 -9.84 -6.07 21.19
CA ALA A 481 -10.46 -5.24 20.16
C ALA A 481 -10.84 -3.84 20.66
N THR A 482 -11.62 -3.78 21.74
CA THR A 482 -12.11 -2.53 22.33
C THR A 482 -10.98 -1.61 22.77
N LEU A 483 -9.98 -2.15 23.47
CA LEU A 483 -8.89 -1.36 24.03
C LEU A 483 -7.89 -0.90 22.95
N THR A 484 -7.66 -1.74 21.93
CA THR A 484 -6.85 -1.39 20.76
C THR A 484 -7.50 -0.27 19.97
N LEU A 485 -8.79 -0.40 19.62
CA LEU A 485 -9.53 0.65 18.91
C LEU A 485 -9.61 1.96 19.71
N ALA A 486 -9.73 1.88 21.05
CA ALA A 486 -9.72 3.06 21.91
C ALA A 486 -8.40 3.84 21.82
N LEU A 487 -7.24 3.15 21.82
CA LEU A 487 -5.94 3.79 21.65
C LEU A 487 -5.77 4.36 20.24
N VAL A 488 -6.13 3.60 19.20
CA VAL A 488 -6.03 4.04 17.80
C VAL A 488 -6.89 5.29 17.55
N TRP A 489 -8.09 5.35 18.14
CA TRP A 489 -8.93 6.54 18.12
C TRP A 489 -8.24 7.76 18.75
N GLN A 490 -7.58 7.62 19.92
CA GLN A 490 -6.87 8.73 20.56
C GLN A 490 -5.72 9.25 19.67
N LEU A 491 -4.99 8.35 19.02
CA LEU A 491 -3.95 8.70 18.04
C LEU A 491 -4.54 9.48 16.85
N MET A 492 -5.63 8.98 16.24
CA MET A 492 -6.30 9.63 15.12
C MET A 492 -6.88 11.00 15.50
N ARG A 493 -7.47 11.11 16.69
CA ARG A 493 -7.97 12.38 17.23
C ARG A 493 -6.85 13.39 17.38
N ARG A 494 -5.73 13.03 18.03
CA ARG A 494 -4.58 13.93 18.20
C ARG A 494 -3.97 14.31 16.85
N TYR A 495 -3.84 13.36 15.93
CA TYR A 495 -3.40 13.65 14.55
C TYR A 495 -4.25 14.74 13.90
N THR A 496 -5.59 14.59 13.98
CA THR A 496 -6.53 15.54 13.38
C THR A 496 -6.44 16.92 14.03
N LEU A 497 -6.27 16.98 15.36
CA LEU A 497 -6.13 18.24 16.08
C LEU A 497 -4.77 18.92 15.88
N ASN A 498 -3.69 18.16 15.72
CA ASN A 498 -2.36 18.73 15.39
C ASN A 498 -2.37 19.48 14.05
N VAL A 499 -3.19 19.03 13.09
CA VAL A 499 -3.40 19.76 11.82
C VAL A 499 -4.01 21.15 12.06
N LEU A 500 -4.76 21.33 13.16
CA LEU A 500 -5.32 22.62 13.57
C LEU A 500 -4.34 23.44 14.43
N GLU A 501 -3.52 22.81 15.27
CA GLU A 501 -2.51 23.51 16.10
C GLU A 501 -1.48 24.24 15.22
N ASP A 502 -1.11 23.69 14.06
CA ASP A 502 -0.22 24.36 13.08
C ASP A 502 -0.84 25.61 12.43
N LEU A 503 -2.15 25.87 12.65
CA LEU A 503 -2.92 26.96 12.06
C LEU A 503 -3.42 27.98 13.09
N GLY A 504 -3.29 27.69 14.38
CA GLY A 504 -3.73 28.54 15.48
C GLY A 504 -2.56 29.06 16.31
N HIS A 505 -2.70 30.23 16.93
CA HIS A 505 -1.72 30.79 17.88
C HIS A 505 -1.64 29.98 19.19
N GLY A 506 -1.24 28.71 19.14
CA GLY A 506 -0.90 27.87 20.30
C GLY A 506 -2.06 27.39 21.17
N HIS A 507 -3.32 27.54 20.76
CA HIS A 507 -4.46 26.99 21.50
C HIS A 507 -4.75 25.55 21.06
N VAL A 508 -4.76 24.61 22.00
CA VAL A 508 -5.18 23.22 21.75
C VAL A 508 -6.64 23.24 21.30
N ALA A 509 -6.90 22.86 20.05
CA ALA A 509 -8.24 22.86 19.49
C ALA A 509 -9.11 21.81 20.21
N GLY A 510 -9.96 22.27 21.13
CA GLY A 510 -11.01 21.45 21.75
C GLY A 510 -12.26 21.37 20.87
N ASP A 511 -13.13 20.41 21.18
CA ASP A 511 -14.43 20.22 20.51
C ASP A 511 -15.26 21.53 20.44
N ASP A 512 -15.25 22.34 21.50
CA ASP A 512 -15.95 23.62 21.58
C ASP A 512 -15.42 24.67 20.58
N LEU A 513 -14.11 24.67 20.34
CA LEU A 513 -13.49 25.58 19.38
C LEU A 513 -13.96 25.27 17.96
N ILE A 514 -14.01 23.97 17.62
CA ILE A 514 -14.47 23.51 16.31
C ILE A 514 -15.94 23.90 16.11
N ILE A 515 -16.81 23.62 17.08
CA ILE A 515 -18.24 23.97 17.01
C ILE A 515 -18.44 25.48 16.87
N SER A 516 -17.74 26.27 17.68
CA SER A 516 -17.76 27.73 17.62
C SER A 516 -17.35 28.24 16.23
N TRP A 517 -16.25 27.72 15.69
CA TRP A 517 -15.75 28.08 14.37
C TRP A 517 -16.75 27.70 13.26
N VAL A 518 -17.33 26.50 13.31
CA VAL A 518 -18.34 26.05 12.32
C VAL A 518 -19.53 27.00 12.31
N ASN A 519 -20.11 27.29 13.48
CA ASN A 519 -21.29 28.15 13.58
C ASN A 519 -20.99 29.59 13.16
N LYS A 520 -19.81 30.11 13.53
CA LYS A 520 -19.36 31.44 13.09
C LYS A 520 -19.23 31.51 11.56
N THR A 521 -18.56 30.51 10.97
CA THR A 521 -18.32 30.44 9.51
C THR A 521 -19.63 30.34 8.73
N LEU A 522 -20.58 29.52 9.20
CA LEU A 522 -21.91 29.41 8.60
C LEU A 522 -22.68 30.74 8.70
N ALA A 523 -22.68 31.38 9.86
CA ALA A 523 -23.37 32.65 10.07
C ALA A 523 -22.80 33.79 9.21
N GLU A 524 -21.48 33.92 9.13
CA GLU A 524 -20.80 34.93 8.29
C GLU A 524 -21.09 34.73 6.80
N ALA A 525 -21.27 33.48 6.35
CA ALA A 525 -21.67 33.15 4.99
C ALA A 525 -23.20 33.21 4.75
N GLY A 526 -23.99 33.64 5.74
CA GLY A 526 -25.45 33.76 5.65
C GLY A 526 -26.15 32.40 5.49
N LYS A 527 -25.54 31.30 5.95
CA LYS A 527 -26.11 29.96 5.90
C LYS A 527 -27.10 29.75 7.06
N SER A 528 -28.06 28.85 6.85
CA SER A 528 -29.16 28.65 7.80
C SER A 528 -28.85 27.62 8.88
N SER A 529 -27.92 26.70 8.62
CA SER A 529 -27.54 25.65 9.56
C SER A 529 -26.73 26.18 10.73
N SER A 530 -26.88 25.51 11.87
CA SER A 530 -25.98 25.58 13.02
C SER A 530 -25.97 24.22 13.71
N ILE A 531 -24.89 23.92 14.44
CA ILE A 531 -24.76 22.67 15.20
C ILE A 531 -24.50 22.97 16.67
N LYS A 532 -25.15 22.23 17.58
CA LYS A 532 -24.91 22.36 19.02
C LYS A 532 -23.83 21.42 19.55
N SER A 533 -23.64 20.29 18.87
CA SER A 533 -22.64 19.27 19.19
C SER A 533 -22.42 18.36 17.98
N PHE A 534 -21.41 17.50 18.04
CA PHE A 534 -21.22 16.45 17.02
C PHE A 534 -22.26 15.32 17.07
N LYS A 535 -23.22 15.39 18.00
CA LYS A 535 -24.39 14.48 18.12
C LYS A 535 -25.67 15.10 17.55
N ASP A 536 -25.59 16.29 16.97
CA ASP A 536 -26.77 17.01 16.48
C ASP A 536 -27.43 16.24 15.32
N ARG A 537 -28.72 15.94 15.47
CA ARG A 537 -29.47 15.12 14.50
C ARG A 537 -29.57 15.80 13.13
N ALA A 538 -29.47 17.13 13.06
CA ALA A 538 -29.45 17.85 11.79
C ALA A 538 -28.32 17.40 10.85
N ILE A 539 -27.23 16.87 11.40
CA ILE A 539 -26.06 16.39 10.66
C ILE A 539 -26.40 15.19 9.77
N ASN A 540 -27.41 14.37 10.10
CA ASN A 540 -27.77 13.20 9.30
C ASN A 540 -28.30 13.53 7.90
N SER A 541 -28.72 14.79 7.68
CA SER A 541 -29.11 15.30 6.36
C SER A 541 -27.91 15.63 5.47
N SER A 542 -26.71 15.73 6.08
CA SER A 542 -25.47 16.31 5.53
C SER A 542 -25.57 17.78 5.11
N ILE A 543 -26.71 18.46 5.31
CA ILE A 543 -26.89 19.87 4.93
C ILE A 543 -25.92 20.79 5.68
N PRO A 544 -25.72 20.68 7.02
CA PRO A 544 -24.75 21.54 7.70
C PRO A 544 -23.32 21.38 7.17
N VAL A 545 -22.95 20.16 6.75
CA VAL A 545 -21.63 19.87 6.18
C VAL A 545 -21.50 20.49 4.79
N LEU A 546 -22.52 20.36 3.94
CA LEU A 546 -22.55 20.93 2.59
C LEU A 546 -22.57 22.47 2.61
N GLU A 547 -23.38 23.08 3.49
CA GLU A 547 -23.39 24.53 3.68
C GLU A 547 -22.03 25.04 4.19
N LEU A 548 -21.35 24.29 5.06
CA LEU A 548 -20.01 24.66 5.53
C LEU A 548 -18.96 24.56 4.43
N ILE A 549 -19.00 23.51 3.60
CA ILE A 549 -18.13 23.37 2.43
C ILE A 549 -18.31 24.58 1.50
N ASP A 550 -19.55 24.97 1.21
CA ASP A 550 -19.85 26.13 0.38
C ASP A 550 -19.44 27.46 1.06
N ALA A 551 -19.53 27.55 2.39
CA ALA A 551 -19.01 28.71 3.12
C ALA A 551 -17.47 28.83 3.02
N ILE A 552 -16.75 27.71 3.07
CA ILE A 552 -15.28 27.66 2.92
C ILE A 552 -14.84 27.93 1.47
N GLN A 553 -15.63 27.47 0.51
CA GLN A 553 -15.39 27.66 -0.91
C GLN A 553 -16.70 27.97 -1.62
N PRO A 554 -17.05 29.27 -1.78
CA PRO A 554 -18.30 29.67 -2.39
C PRO A 554 -18.50 29.07 -3.78
N GLN A 555 -19.74 28.65 -4.06
CA GLN A 555 -20.16 28.04 -5.33
C GLN A 555 -19.49 26.69 -5.64
N SER A 556 -18.87 26.05 -4.65
CA SER A 556 -18.31 24.70 -4.83
C SER A 556 -19.37 23.60 -4.79
N VAL A 557 -20.46 23.83 -4.05
CA VAL A 557 -21.55 22.87 -3.88
C VAL A 557 -22.68 23.17 -4.85
N ASN A 558 -23.08 22.17 -5.62
CA ASN A 558 -24.31 22.25 -6.42
C ASN A 558 -25.49 21.78 -5.56
N PHE A 559 -26.29 22.71 -5.05
CA PHE A 559 -27.44 22.37 -4.22
C PHE A 559 -28.61 21.75 -5.00
N ASP A 560 -28.63 21.82 -6.33
CA ASP A 560 -29.70 21.22 -7.16
C ASP A 560 -29.69 19.68 -7.09
N VAL A 561 -28.52 19.08 -6.80
CA VAL A 561 -28.39 17.62 -6.66
C VAL A 561 -28.55 17.15 -5.21
N VAL A 562 -28.72 18.08 -4.27
CA VAL A 562 -28.88 17.81 -2.84
C VAL A 562 -30.36 17.63 -2.53
N LYS A 563 -30.70 16.52 -1.87
CA LYS A 563 -32.08 16.23 -1.46
C LYS A 563 -32.41 17.03 -0.21
N THR A 564 -33.59 17.66 -0.18
CA THR A 564 -34.07 18.50 0.93
C THR A 564 -35.51 18.15 1.32
N GLY A 565 -36.00 18.69 2.44
CA GLY A 565 -37.34 18.39 2.96
C GLY A 565 -37.37 17.10 3.79
N THR A 566 -38.39 16.27 3.57
CA THR A 566 -38.51 14.97 4.24
C THR A 566 -37.62 13.94 3.54
N LEU A 567 -36.49 13.61 4.18
CA LEU A 567 -35.47 12.72 3.61
C LEU A 567 -35.70 11.25 4.03
N SER A 568 -35.70 10.36 3.04
CA SER A 568 -35.53 8.92 3.27
C SER A 568 -34.09 8.60 3.71
N ASP A 569 -33.84 7.39 4.19
CA ASP A 569 -32.47 6.98 4.55
C ASP A 569 -31.56 6.89 3.32
N GLU A 570 -32.12 6.56 2.15
CA GLU A 570 -31.40 6.60 0.88
C GLU A 570 -31.05 8.03 0.47
N ASP A 571 -31.96 9.00 0.67
CA ASP A 571 -31.67 10.42 0.40
C ASP A 571 -30.54 10.94 1.29
N LYS A 572 -30.56 10.58 2.58
CA LYS A 572 -29.50 10.95 3.53
C LYS A 572 -28.16 10.36 3.12
N LEU A 573 -28.14 9.09 2.74
CA LEU A 573 -26.92 8.41 2.29
C LEU A 573 -26.38 9.06 0.99
N ASN A 574 -27.26 9.37 0.05
CA ASN A 574 -26.89 10.07 -1.19
C ASN A 574 -26.33 11.47 -0.95
N ASN A 575 -26.89 12.23 0.01
CA ASN A 575 -26.33 13.51 0.43
C ASN A 575 -24.97 13.34 1.13
N ALA A 576 -24.83 12.31 1.97
CA ALA A 576 -23.58 12.02 2.67
C ALA A 576 -22.44 11.63 1.72
N LYS A 577 -22.70 10.76 0.73
CA LYS A 577 -21.75 10.42 -0.35
C LYS A 577 -21.23 11.67 -1.06
N TYR A 578 -22.17 12.57 -1.38
CA TYR A 578 -21.85 13.86 -2.00
C TYR A 578 -21.00 14.75 -1.08
N ALA A 579 -21.38 14.88 0.20
CA ALA A 579 -20.68 15.72 1.18
C ALA A 579 -19.25 15.25 1.47
N ILE A 580 -19.02 13.94 1.61
CA ILE A 580 -17.67 13.37 1.81
C ILE A 580 -16.80 13.64 0.57
N SER A 581 -17.32 13.39 -0.63
CA SER A 581 -16.58 13.63 -1.87
C SER A 581 -16.29 15.12 -2.08
N MET A 582 -17.25 16.00 -1.77
CA MET A 582 -17.04 17.45 -1.82
C MET A 582 -16.01 17.94 -0.81
N SER A 583 -16.00 17.38 0.41
CA SER A 583 -14.97 17.67 1.42
C SER A 583 -13.57 17.34 0.89
N ARG A 584 -13.41 16.16 0.29
CA ARG A 584 -12.14 15.73 -0.34
C ARG A 584 -11.76 16.60 -1.53
N LYS A 585 -12.72 17.00 -2.37
CA LYS A 585 -12.53 17.87 -3.54
C LYS A 585 -11.96 19.23 -3.16
N ILE A 586 -12.50 19.87 -2.12
CA ILE A 586 -11.98 21.16 -1.64
C ILE A 586 -10.62 21.04 -0.95
N GLY A 587 -10.16 19.81 -0.66
CA GLY A 587 -8.84 19.52 -0.09
C GLY A 587 -8.83 19.05 1.36
N ALA A 588 -9.98 18.74 1.97
CA ALA A 588 -10.04 18.21 3.33
C ALA A 588 -9.72 16.70 3.35
N LYS A 589 -8.84 16.28 4.26
CA LYS A 589 -8.39 14.88 4.41
C LYS A 589 -9.37 14.05 5.25
N VAL A 590 -10.53 13.74 4.68
CA VAL A 590 -11.63 13.03 5.38
C VAL A 590 -11.58 11.52 5.15
N TYR A 591 -11.44 10.76 6.24
CA TYR A 591 -11.50 9.29 6.26
C TYR A 591 -12.88 8.72 6.61
N ALA A 592 -13.78 9.55 7.14
CA ALA A 592 -15.14 9.14 7.49
C ALA A 592 -15.91 8.59 6.27
N LEU A 593 -16.81 7.66 6.56
CA LEU A 593 -17.69 7.05 5.58
C LEU A 593 -19.02 7.82 5.51
N PRO A 594 -19.77 7.74 4.40
CA PRO A 594 -21.08 8.35 4.30
C PRO A 594 -22.05 7.95 5.44
N GLU A 595 -22.01 6.70 5.86
CA GLU A 595 -22.87 6.18 6.92
C GLU A 595 -22.58 6.83 8.28
N ASP A 596 -21.34 7.27 8.53
CA ASP A 596 -20.98 7.98 9.77
C ASP A 596 -21.73 9.31 9.91
N LEU A 597 -22.06 9.98 8.79
CA LEU A 597 -22.89 11.18 8.80
C LEU A 597 -24.35 10.81 9.03
N VAL A 598 -24.87 9.80 8.33
CA VAL A 598 -26.28 9.36 8.41
C VAL A 598 -26.63 8.91 9.84
N GLU A 599 -25.73 8.19 10.48
CA GLU A 599 -25.90 7.68 11.85
C GLU A 599 -25.45 8.68 12.92
N VAL A 600 -24.82 9.79 12.52
CA VAL A 600 -24.28 10.82 13.41
C VAL A 600 -23.28 10.22 14.40
N ASN A 601 -22.30 9.48 13.88
CA ASN A 601 -21.20 8.93 14.66
C ASN A 601 -20.33 10.08 15.20
N PRO A 602 -20.36 10.39 16.51
CA PRO A 602 -19.81 11.65 17.02
C PRO A 602 -18.29 11.76 16.84
N LYS A 603 -17.59 10.63 16.91
CA LYS A 603 -16.14 10.55 16.68
C LYS A 603 -15.82 10.97 15.25
N MET A 604 -16.47 10.33 14.28
CA MET A 604 -16.20 10.54 12.86
C MET A 604 -16.71 11.90 12.38
N VAL A 605 -17.88 12.33 12.83
CA VAL A 605 -18.43 13.67 12.59
C VAL A 605 -17.47 14.76 13.06
N MET A 606 -16.89 14.63 14.26
CA MET A 606 -15.88 15.58 14.75
C MET A 606 -14.68 15.67 13.80
N THR A 607 -14.16 14.53 13.31
CA THR A 607 -13.04 14.55 12.36
C THR A 607 -13.36 15.26 11.05
N ILE A 608 -14.60 15.13 10.54
CA ILE A 608 -15.03 15.83 9.32
C ILE A 608 -14.97 17.35 9.53
N PHE A 609 -15.59 17.85 10.59
CA PHE A 609 -15.61 19.28 10.89
C PHE A 609 -14.21 19.83 11.20
N ALA A 610 -13.38 19.08 11.92
CA ALA A 610 -11.99 19.44 12.18
C ALA A 610 -11.17 19.53 10.86
N CYS A 611 -11.30 18.56 9.95
CA CYS A 611 -10.62 18.61 8.66
C CYS A 611 -11.11 19.77 7.78
N LEU A 612 -12.42 20.08 7.81
CA LEU A 612 -12.99 21.25 7.12
C LEU A 612 -12.48 22.56 7.72
N MET A 613 -12.39 22.67 9.05
CA MET A 613 -11.79 23.81 9.74
C MET A 613 -10.34 24.01 9.34
N GLY A 614 -9.53 22.94 9.35
CA GLY A 614 -8.14 23.01 8.90
C GLY A 614 -8.00 23.46 7.45
N ARG A 615 -8.98 23.15 6.59
CA ARG A 615 -9.02 23.67 5.22
C ARG A 615 -9.44 25.13 5.15
N GLY A 616 -10.48 25.52 5.89
CA GLY A 616 -10.99 26.89 5.93
C GLY A 616 -9.98 27.89 6.46
N MET A 617 -9.29 27.55 7.55
CA MET A 617 -8.27 28.42 8.16
C MET A 617 -7.02 28.60 7.31
N LYS A 618 -6.66 27.66 6.42
CA LYS A 618 -5.53 27.81 5.48
C LYS A 618 -5.78 28.81 4.36
N LYS A 619 -7.04 29.21 4.13
CA LYS A 619 -7.41 30.18 3.09
C LYS A 619 -7.57 31.61 3.62
N ALA A 620 -7.80 31.77 4.92
CA ALA A 620 -7.83 33.06 5.61
C ALA A 620 -6.39 33.53 5.87
#